data_AF-A0A952RBR3-F1
#
_entry.id   AF-A0A952RBR3-F1
#
_cell.length_a   1.000
_cell.length_b   1.000
_cell.length_c   1.000
_cell.angle_alpha   90.00
_cell.angle_beta   90.00
_cell.angle_gamma   90.00
#
_symmetry.space_group_name_H-M   'P 1'
#
loop_
_entity.id
_entity.type
_entity.pdbx_description
1 polymer ?
#
loop_
_entity_poly.entity_id
_entity_poly.type
_entity_poly.pdbx_seq_one_letter_code
_entity_poly.pdbx_strand_id
1 'polypeptide(L)'
;MRIVLGMMVAMVLGTSAAACAETSCLEGDCRRGRVGADDEADGAPGGGAEDEVPKLPACTTVGKPHLGLGGVDVAARPNEDVPAGDRARMKPFSALVTDYRRVLGAENVPASLNGAASTFGVASERWFLEPIASAVYVNAAFDVGFEGCNNLTKKDARFATMPTKDTARAACEEWTRKFWSRAATPEQLDACVAVALETTSETVPPRRWAYACASVLAATGFLTF
;
A
#
# COMPACT_ATOMS: atom_id res chain seq x y z
N MET A 1 4.49 17.92 46.28
CA MET A 1 5.26 16.70 46.61
C MET A 1 5.12 15.77 45.41
N ARG A 2 6.22 15.49 44.71
CA ARG A 2 6.27 14.80 43.41
C ARG A 2 6.18 13.29 43.62
N ILE A 3 5.33 12.60 42.88
CA ILE A 3 5.43 11.14 42.69
C ILE A 3 5.39 10.90 41.18
N VAL A 4 6.58 10.73 40.61
CA VAL A 4 6.81 10.26 39.25
C VAL A 4 6.92 8.74 39.35
N LEU A 5 5.90 8.01 38.89
CA LEU A 5 5.99 6.56 38.72
C LEU A 5 6.17 6.30 37.23
N GLY A 6 7.40 5.99 36.85
CA GLY A 6 7.75 5.56 35.50
C GLY A 6 7.21 4.17 35.22
N MET A 7 6.55 4.02 34.08
CA MET A 7 6.26 2.72 33.49
C MET A 7 6.82 2.72 32.08
N MET A 8 8.04 2.18 31.96
CA MET A 8 8.65 1.77 30.70
C MET A 8 7.74 0.70 30.08
N VAL A 9 7.10 1.01 28.96
CA VAL A 9 6.57 -0.02 28.06
C VAL A 9 7.58 -0.17 26.93
N ALA A 10 8.32 -1.27 27.00
CA ALA A 10 9.28 -1.69 26.00
C ALA A 10 8.54 -1.98 24.69
N MET A 11 8.73 -1.12 23.69
CA MET A 11 8.34 -1.37 22.31
C MET A 11 9.31 -2.40 21.73
N VAL A 12 8.93 -3.68 21.74
CA VAL A 12 9.62 -4.72 20.97
C VAL A 12 9.21 -4.54 19.51
N LEU A 13 9.91 -3.65 18.82
CA LEU A 13 10.00 -3.68 17.36
C LEU A 13 10.91 -4.86 17.01
N GLY A 14 10.29 -5.99 16.70
CA GLY A 14 10.95 -7.12 16.04
C GLY A 14 11.39 -6.70 14.64
N THR A 15 12.57 -6.07 14.55
CA THR A 15 13.30 -5.90 13.29
C THR A 15 13.80 -7.27 12.83
N SER A 16 13.00 -7.94 12.00
CA SER A 16 13.48 -9.02 11.15
C SER A 16 14.29 -8.40 10.00
N ALA A 17 15.48 -7.90 10.32
CA ALA A 17 16.52 -7.66 9.34
C ALA A 17 17.06 -9.02 8.89
N ALA A 18 16.39 -9.64 7.92
CA ALA A 18 17.06 -10.61 7.08
C ALA A 18 18.01 -9.83 6.17
N ALA A 19 19.25 -9.71 6.62
CA ALA A 19 20.36 -9.26 5.80
C ALA A 19 20.37 -10.06 4.49
N CYS A 20 20.25 -9.38 3.36
CA CYS A 20 20.76 -9.90 2.10
C CYS A 20 22.30 -9.92 2.19
N ALA A 21 22.85 -10.94 2.85
CA ALA A 21 24.01 -11.61 2.29
C ALA A 21 23.39 -12.69 1.38
N GLU A 22 23.60 -12.69 0.06
CA GLU A 22 24.90 -12.84 -0.55
C GLU A 22 25.05 -11.96 -1.81
N THR A 23 26.18 -11.29 -1.84
CA THR A 23 26.98 -10.94 -3.01
C THR A 23 27.10 -12.10 -4.00
N SER A 24 26.53 -11.98 -5.21
CA SER A 24 27.14 -12.52 -6.45
C SER A 24 26.25 -12.28 -7.69
N CYS A 25 26.11 -11.03 -8.14
CA CYS A 25 25.71 -10.72 -9.54
C CYS A 25 26.46 -9.51 -10.11
N LEU A 26 27.65 -9.18 -9.58
CA LEU A 26 28.40 -7.97 -10.00
C LEU A 26 29.63 -8.23 -10.86
N GLU A 27 29.85 -9.44 -11.36
CA GLU A 27 30.92 -9.73 -12.32
C GLU A 27 30.39 -10.63 -13.43
N GLY A 28 30.12 -10.05 -14.62
CA GLY A 28 29.81 -10.82 -15.82
C GLY A 28 28.74 -10.23 -16.74
N ASP A 29 29.14 -9.27 -17.57
CA ASP A 29 28.67 -9.01 -18.94
C ASP A 29 27.18 -9.32 -19.27
N CYS A 30 26.27 -8.38 -19.02
CA CYS A 30 24.94 -8.38 -19.64
C CYS A 30 25.01 -8.01 -21.13
N ARG A 31 25.61 -8.87 -21.96
CA ARG A 31 25.44 -8.77 -23.42
C ARG A 31 24.00 -9.11 -23.76
N ARG A 32 23.24 -8.09 -24.17
CA ARG A 32 21.98 -8.24 -24.92
C ARG A 32 22.24 -9.12 -26.14
N GLY A 33 21.84 -10.39 -26.08
CA GLY A 33 21.63 -11.21 -27.26
C GLY A 33 20.49 -10.60 -28.06
N ARG A 34 20.86 -9.93 -29.15
CA ARG A 34 19.97 -9.39 -30.17
C ARG A 34 19.32 -10.58 -30.88
N VAL A 35 18.02 -10.79 -30.72
CA VAL A 35 17.27 -11.77 -31.53
C VAL A 35 16.96 -11.11 -32.86
N GLY A 36 17.58 -11.60 -33.94
CA GLY A 36 17.23 -11.22 -35.30
C GLY A 36 18.18 -11.80 -36.36
N ALA A 37 17.55 -12.24 -37.45
CA ALA A 37 18.09 -12.62 -38.76
C ALA A 37 18.51 -14.10 -38.94
N ASP A 38 17.58 -14.89 -39.49
CA ASP A 38 17.63 -15.50 -40.84
C ASP A 38 19.03 -15.79 -41.42
N ASP A 39 19.32 -17.07 -41.74
CA ASP A 39 19.76 -17.53 -43.06
C ASP A 39 20.17 -19.02 -43.06
N GLU A 40 19.76 -19.73 -44.11
CA GLU A 40 20.17 -21.09 -44.50
C GLU A 40 21.69 -21.19 -44.75
N ALA A 41 22.33 -22.27 -44.28
CA ALA A 41 23.53 -22.83 -44.92
C ALA A 41 23.78 -24.29 -44.52
N ASP A 42 23.85 -25.16 -45.53
CA ASP A 42 24.39 -26.52 -45.50
C ASP A 42 25.88 -26.55 -45.12
N GLY A 43 26.33 -27.59 -44.37
CA GLY A 43 27.76 -27.91 -44.29
C GLY A 43 28.22 -28.82 -43.13
N ALA A 44 28.39 -30.11 -43.43
CA ALA A 44 29.39 -31.10 -42.94
C ALA A 44 29.67 -31.31 -41.41
N PRO A 45 30.02 -32.55 -41.00
CA PRO A 45 30.12 -32.94 -39.60
C PRO A 45 31.48 -32.56 -39.01
N GLY A 46 31.51 -31.51 -38.19
CA GLY A 46 32.65 -31.16 -37.35
C GLY A 46 32.53 -31.83 -35.98
N GLY A 47 33.41 -32.79 -35.70
CA GLY A 47 33.65 -33.27 -34.34
C GLY A 47 34.15 -32.12 -33.48
N GLY A 48 33.28 -31.61 -32.62
CA GLY A 48 33.60 -30.67 -31.56
C GLY A 48 33.28 -31.34 -30.24
N ALA A 49 34.20 -31.19 -29.27
CA ALA A 49 34.03 -31.63 -27.91
C ALA A 49 32.64 -31.26 -27.37
N GLU A 50 32.07 -32.12 -26.54
CA GLU A 50 30.86 -31.82 -25.78
C GLU A 50 31.14 -30.63 -24.85
N ASP A 51 31.02 -29.42 -25.40
CA ASP A 51 30.97 -28.20 -24.61
C ASP A 51 29.72 -28.32 -23.75
N GLU A 52 29.96 -28.57 -22.46
CA GLU A 52 28.96 -28.63 -21.42
C GLU A 52 28.18 -27.31 -21.44
N VAL A 53 27.02 -27.31 -22.09
CA VAL A 53 26.15 -26.13 -22.19
C VAL A 53 25.96 -25.60 -20.77
N PRO A 54 26.39 -24.36 -20.46
CA PRO A 54 26.28 -23.83 -19.12
C PRO A 54 24.82 -23.92 -18.70
N LYS A 55 24.56 -24.76 -17.70
CA LYS A 55 23.22 -25.00 -17.22
C LYS A 55 22.68 -23.66 -16.75
N LEU A 56 21.75 -23.08 -17.52
CA LEU A 56 21.10 -21.82 -17.17
C LEU A 56 20.62 -21.95 -15.72
N PRO A 57 20.86 -20.95 -14.86
CA PRO A 57 20.39 -21.00 -13.48
C PRO A 57 18.88 -21.19 -13.51
N ALA A 58 18.43 -22.40 -13.17
CA ALA A 58 17.02 -22.69 -13.01
C ALA A 58 16.59 -21.99 -11.73
N CYS A 59 15.59 -21.12 -11.82
CA CYS A 59 14.91 -20.58 -10.65
C CYS A 59 14.23 -21.74 -9.92
N THR A 60 14.92 -22.36 -8.97
CA THR A 60 14.43 -23.52 -8.20
C THR A 60 13.40 -23.11 -7.16
N THR A 61 13.41 -21.85 -6.75
CA THR A 61 12.33 -21.24 -5.96
C THR A 61 11.43 -20.42 -6.86
N VAL A 62 10.31 -21.01 -7.27
CA VAL A 62 9.16 -20.24 -7.75
C VAL A 62 8.71 -19.33 -6.60
N GLY A 63 8.39 -18.08 -6.94
CA GLY A 63 8.26 -16.95 -6.02
C GLY A 63 7.66 -17.28 -4.66
N LYS A 64 8.28 -16.78 -3.59
CA LYS A 64 7.73 -16.92 -2.24
C LYS A 64 6.33 -16.31 -2.22
N PRO A 65 5.34 -17.01 -1.64
CA PRO A 65 4.03 -16.41 -1.40
C PRO A 65 4.22 -15.14 -0.57
N HIS A 66 3.67 -14.04 -1.03
CA HIS A 66 3.58 -12.82 -0.27
C HIS A 66 2.10 -12.48 -0.13
N LEU A 67 1.70 -12.08 1.07
CA LEU A 67 0.36 -11.58 1.31
C LEU A 67 0.23 -10.26 0.56
N GLY A 68 -0.73 -10.20 -0.35
CA GLY A 68 -1.12 -8.95 -0.99
C GLY A 68 -1.75 -8.00 0.01
N LEU A 69 -1.99 -6.76 -0.40
CA LEU A 69 -2.57 -5.70 0.44
C LEU A 69 -4.00 -6.04 0.93
N GLY A 70 -4.68 -6.99 0.29
CA GLY A 70 -5.96 -7.55 0.75
C GLY A 70 -5.84 -8.58 1.87
N GLY A 71 -4.62 -8.93 2.29
CA GLY A 71 -4.38 -9.99 3.30
C GLY A 71 -4.47 -11.41 2.74
N VAL A 72 -4.45 -11.58 1.42
CA VAL A 72 -4.52 -12.89 0.77
C VAL A 72 -3.22 -13.20 0.05
N ASP A 73 -2.86 -14.48 0.05
CA ASP A 73 -1.69 -15.00 -0.65
C ASP A 73 -1.92 -15.00 -2.17
N VAL A 74 -1.17 -14.15 -2.86
CA VAL A 74 -1.24 -13.97 -4.32
C VAL A 74 -0.79 -15.25 -5.06
N ALA A 75 0.09 -16.05 -4.45
CA ALA A 75 0.57 -17.29 -5.05
C ALA A 75 -0.38 -18.48 -4.85
N ALA A 76 -1.30 -18.41 -3.89
CA ALA A 76 -2.26 -19.48 -3.61
C ALA A 76 -3.44 -19.52 -4.60
N ARG A 77 -3.60 -18.51 -5.46
CA ARG A 77 -4.63 -18.46 -6.50
C ARG A 77 -4.04 -18.36 -7.92
N PRO A 78 -3.44 -19.45 -8.44
CA PRO A 78 -2.85 -19.43 -9.78
C PRO A 78 -3.88 -19.29 -10.93
N ASN A 79 -5.18 -19.54 -10.69
CA ASN A 79 -6.21 -19.66 -11.72
C ASN A 79 -7.49 -18.86 -11.43
N GLU A 80 -7.39 -17.57 -11.10
CA GLU A 80 -8.59 -16.73 -11.03
C GLU A 80 -8.50 -15.58 -12.03
N ASP A 81 -9.01 -15.86 -13.24
CA ASP A 81 -9.70 -14.90 -14.11
C ASP A 81 -10.95 -14.29 -13.44
N VAL A 82 -10.94 -14.13 -12.11
CA VAL A 82 -11.99 -13.49 -11.32
C VAL A 82 -11.67 -12.01 -11.28
N PRO A 83 -12.43 -11.14 -11.97
CA PRO A 83 -12.10 -9.71 -12.10
C PRO A 83 -12.29 -8.88 -10.82
N ALA A 84 -12.50 -9.49 -9.65
CA ALA A 84 -13.10 -8.77 -8.52
C ALA A 84 -12.58 -9.14 -7.12
N GLY A 85 -11.56 -9.99 -6.99
CA GLY A 85 -11.16 -10.51 -5.68
C GLY A 85 -9.97 -9.80 -5.04
N ASP A 86 -8.80 -9.88 -5.67
CA ASP A 86 -7.63 -10.13 -4.83
C ASP A 86 -6.28 -9.61 -5.33
N ARG A 87 -6.30 -8.64 -6.26
CA ARG A 87 -5.05 -7.97 -6.63
C ARG A 87 -4.82 -6.67 -5.90
N ALA A 88 -5.77 -6.22 -5.06
CA ALA A 88 -5.70 -5.04 -4.18
C ALA A 88 -4.77 -3.96 -4.76
N ARG A 89 -5.01 -3.61 -6.04
CA ARG A 89 -4.05 -2.83 -6.81
C ARG A 89 -4.14 -1.40 -6.35
N MET A 90 -2.99 -0.82 -6.04
CA MET A 90 -2.94 0.59 -5.71
C MET A 90 -3.56 1.42 -6.83
N LYS A 91 -4.47 2.30 -6.43
CA LYS A 91 -5.10 3.25 -7.32
C LYS A 91 -4.03 4.20 -7.84
N PRO A 92 -3.98 4.45 -9.16
CA PRO A 92 -3.11 5.47 -9.71
C PRO A 92 -3.60 6.86 -9.29
N PHE A 93 -2.73 7.86 -9.45
CA PHE A 93 -3.05 9.24 -9.10
C PHE A 93 -4.38 9.73 -9.69
N SER A 94 -4.66 9.43 -10.97
CA SER A 94 -5.88 9.85 -11.64
C SER A 94 -7.17 9.35 -10.98
N ALA A 95 -7.16 8.13 -10.45
CA ALA A 95 -8.28 7.57 -9.71
C ALA A 95 -8.40 8.21 -8.32
N LEU A 96 -7.27 8.39 -7.61
CA LEU A 96 -7.25 9.04 -6.29
C LEU A 96 -7.79 10.46 -6.33
N VAL A 97 -7.50 11.24 -7.38
CA VAL A 97 -8.07 12.59 -7.56
C VAL A 97 -9.59 12.58 -7.55
N THR A 98 -10.19 11.63 -8.26
CA THR A 98 -11.66 11.49 -8.29
C THR A 98 -12.22 10.98 -6.97
N ASP A 99 -11.54 10.03 -6.33
CA ASP A 99 -12.00 9.41 -5.10
C ASP A 99 -11.89 10.35 -3.89
N TYR A 100 -10.79 11.09 -3.71
CA TYR A 100 -10.68 12.10 -2.65
C TYR A 100 -11.77 13.16 -2.78
N ARG A 101 -12.06 13.63 -4.00
CA ARG A 101 -13.16 14.56 -4.25
C ARG A 101 -14.53 13.96 -3.92
N ARG A 102 -14.76 12.69 -4.27
CA ARG A 102 -16.00 11.97 -3.97
C ARG A 102 -16.23 11.83 -2.46
N VAL A 103 -15.20 11.42 -1.72
CA VAL A 103 -15.36 11.03 -0.31
C VAL A 103 -15.26 12.18 0.66
N LEU A 104 -14.42 13.18 0.38
CA LEU A 104 -14.25 14.36 1.23
C LEU A 104 -15.18 15.52 0.81
N GLY A 105 -15.72 15.48 -0.41
CA GLY A 105 -16.45 16.58 -1.01
C GLY A 105 -15.53 17.61 -1.65
N ALA A 106 -16.05 18.35 -2.64
CA ALA A 106 -15.26 19.30 -3.44
C ALA A 106 -14.54 20.38 -2.62
N GLU A 107 -15.12 20.79 -1.49
CA GLU A 107 -14.58 21.85 -0.63
C GLU A 107 -13.46 21.41 0.31
N ASN A 108 -13.22 20.09 0.43
CA ASN A 108 -12.23 19.53 1.34
C ASN A 108 -11.15 18.74 0.59
N VAL A 109 -11.08 18.90 -0.73
CA VAL A 109 -10.03 18.28 -1.55
C VAL A 109 -8.67 18.87 -1.11
N PRO A 110 -7.71 18.03 -0.67
CA PRO A 110 -6.39 18.49 -0.27
C PRO A 110 -5.66 19.19 -1.42
N ALA A 111 -5.03 20.33 -1.14
CA ALA A 111 -4.16 21.00 -2.09
C ALA A 111 -2.90 20.16 -2.35
N SER A 112 -2.39 19.47 -1.32
CA SER A 112 -1.22 18.57 -1.42
C SER A 112 -1.40 17.42 -2.42
N LEU A 113 -2.65 17.05 -2.75
CA LEU A 113 -2.93 15.97 -3.69
C LEU A 113 -2.26 16.21 -5.04
N ASN A 114 -2.32 17.43 -5.57
CA ASN A 114 -1.70 17.76 -6.86
C ASN A 114 -0.16 17.67 -6.83
N GLY A 115 0.46 17.94 -5.67
CA GLY A 115 1.90 17.83 -5.49
C GLY A 115 2.40 16.40 -5.30
N ALA A 116 1.51 15.48 -4.90
CA ALA A 116 1.83 14.07 -4.64
C ALA A 116 1.67 13.16 -5.89
N ALA A 117 1.39 13.73 -7.07
CA ALA A 117 1.13 12.97 -8.29
C ALA A 117 2.25 12.00 -8.67
N SER A 118 3.52 12.41 -8.54
CA SER A 118 4.69 11.55 -8.81
C SER A 118 4.84 10.39 -7.83
N THR A 119 4.28 10.52 -6.62
CA THR A 119 4.33 9.48 -5.59
C THR A 119 3.30 8.38 -5.82
N PHE A 120 2.09 8.76 -6.25
CA PHE A 120 1.00 7.80 -6.49
C PHE A 120 1.12 7.04 -7.82
N GLY A 121 2.08 7.43 -8.65
CA GLY A 121 2.38 6.77 -9.91
C GLY A 121 1.27 6.95 -10.96
N VAL A 122 1.54 6.37 -12.13
CA VAL A 122 0.62 6.32 -13.26
C VAL A 122 -0.08 4.96 -13.33
N ALA A 123 -1.22 4.91 -14.01
CA ALA A 123 -1.83 3.63 -14.35
C ALA A 123 -0.82 2.81 -15.18
N SER A 124 -0.58 1.56 -14.78
CA SER A 124 0.30 0.67 -15.52
C SER A 124 -0.22 0.45 -16.95
N GLU A 125 0.68 0.50 -17.94
CA GLU A 125 0.34 0.24 -19.35
C GLU A 125 -0.16 -1.19 -19.58
N ARG A 126 0.20 -2.12 -18.70
CA ARG A 126 -0.15 -3.53 -18.84
C ARG A 126 -0.79 -4.04 -17.57
N TRP A 127 -1.93 -4.73 -17.75
CA TRP A 127 -2.71 -5.28 -16.66
C TRP A 127 -1.95 -6.32 -15.83
N PHE A 128 -0.81 -6.85 -16.24
CA PHE A 128 -0.02 -7.82 -15.43
C PHE A 128 1.14 -7.18 -14.66
N LEU A 129 1.42 -5.89 -14.87
CA LEU A 129 2.43 -5.15 -14.10
C LEU A 129 1.76 -4.55 -12.86
N GLU A 130 2.24 -4.96 -11.68
CA GLU A 130 1.71 -4.48 -10.41
C GLU A 130 2.38 -3.19 -9.98
N PRO A 131 1.61 -2.16 -9.55
CA PRO A 131 2.20 -0.99 -8.93
C PRO A 131 2.82 -1.39 -7.58
N ILE A 132 4.12 -1.16 -7.42
CA ILE A 132 4.80 -1.37 -6.13
C ILE A 132 4.42 -0.23 -5.19
N ALA A 133 3.61 -0.55 -4.17
CA ALA A 133 3.37 0.36 -3.06
C ALA A 133 4.62 0.40 -2.17
N SER A 134 5.23 1.58 -2.04
CA SER A 134 6.27 1.80 -1.04
C SER A 134 5.69 2.44 0.22
N ALA A 135 6.46 2.46 1.31
CA ALA A 135 6.11 3.24 2.49
C ALA A 135 5.87 4.73 2.16
N VAL A 136 6.53 5.25 1.11
CA VAL A 136 6.34 6.62 0.61
C VAL A 136 4.91 6.82 0.07
N TYR A 137 4.35 5.81 -0.61
CA TYR A 137 2.97 5.86 -1.12
C TYR A 137 1.97 5.96 0.03
N VAL A 138 2.10 5.10 1.04
CA VAL A 138 1.17 5.07 2.19
C VAL A 138 1.29 6.35 3.04
N ASN A 139 2.51 6.84 3.26
CA ASN A 139 2.72 8.09 3.97
C ASN A 139 2.14 9.30 3.20
N ALA A 140 2.36 9.37 1.89
CA ALA A 140 1.77 10.43 1.08
C ALA A 140 0.23 10.36 1.07
N ALA A 141 -0.35 9.16 1.00
CA ALA A 141 -1.80 8.97 1.12
C ALA A 141 -2.34 9.44 2.47
N PHE A 142 -1.59 9.17 3.55
CA PHE A 142 -1.94 9.61 4.89
C PHE A 142 -1.86 11.13 5.01
N ASP A 143 -0.79 11.77 4.55
CA ASP A 143 -0.62 13.23 4.62
C ASP A 143 -1.70 13.97 3.82
N VAL A 144 -1.96 13.50 2.60
CA VAL A 144 -3.05 14.00 1.74
C VAL A 144 -4.40 13.79 2.42
N GLY A 145 -4.66 12.58 2.93
CA GLY A 145 -5.88 12.25 3.65
C GLY A 145 -6.06 13.13 4.89
N PHE A 146 -5.00 13.37 5.66
CA PHE A 146 -5.02 14.18 6.86
C PHE A 146 -5.35 15.64 6.57
N GLU A 147 -4.77 16.26 5.54
CA GLU A 147 -5.11 17.63 5.16
C GLU A 147 -6.62 17.77 4.88
N GLY A 148 -7.16 16.86 4.07
CA GLY A 148 -8.57 16.90 3.70
C GLY A 148 -9.52 16.55 4.85
N CYS A 149 -9.17 15.55 5.66
CA CYS A 149 -9.89 15.20 6.87
C CYS A 149 -9.84 16.31 7.93
N ASN A 150 -8.74 17.06 8.02
CA ASN A 150 -8.62 18.21 8.91
C ASN A 150 -9.55 19.36 8.47
N ASN A 151 -9.71 19.57 7.17
CA ASN A 151 -10.68 20.53 6.63
C ASN A 151 -12.13 20.07 6.92
N LEU A 152 -12.42 18.79 6.72
CA LEU A 152 -13.73 18.19 6.99
C LEU A 152 -14.11 18.32 8.48
N THR A 153 -13.22 17.90 9.38
CA THR A 153 -13.49 17.82 10.82
C THR A 153 -13.55 19.19 11.50
N LYS A 154 -12.86 20.20 10.98
CA LYS A 154 -12.97 21.58 11.49
C LYS A 154 -14.32 22.23 11.20
N LYS A 155 -14.99 21.83 10.11
CA LYS A 155 -16.26 22.43 9.67
C LYS A 155 -17.49 21.75 10.30
N ASP A 156 -17.38 20.47 10.65
CA ASP A 156 -18.49 19.69 11.20
C ASP A 156 -18.46 19.72 12.74
N ALA A 157 -19.52 20.28 13.33
CA ALA A 157 -19.66 20.47 14.77
C ALA A 157 -19.60 19.15 15.57
N ARG A 158 -19.88 18.00 14.93
CA ARG A 158 -19.78 16.67 15.56
C ARG A 158 -18.36 16.35 16.04
N PHE A 159 -17.35 16.94 15.41
CA PHE A 159 -15.94 16.71 15.72
C PHE A 159 -15.31 17.80 16.59
N ALA A 160 -16.13 18.72 17.13
CA ALA A 160 -15.67 19.74 18.06
C ALA A 160 -15.32 19.17 19.45
N THR A 161 -15.78 17.96 19.77
CA THR A 161 -15.52 17.28 21.04
C THR A 161 -14.57 16.10 20.86
N MET A 162 -13.91 15.71 21.95
CA MET A 162 -13.01 14.56 21.94
C MET A 162 -13.78 13.27 21.65
N PRO A 163 -13.19 12.33 20.88
CA PRO A 163 -13.81 11.06 20.59
C PRO A 163 -14.03 10.26 21.87
N THR A 164 -15.23 9.69 21.96
CA THR A 164 -15.59 8.59 22.86
C THR A 164 -15.64 7.29 22.06
N LYS A 165 -15.67 6.13 22.72
CA LYS A 165 -15.79 4.84 22.01
C LYS A 165 -17.00 4.79 21.08
N ASP A 166 -18.16 5.29 21.54
CA ASP A 166 -19.40 5.25 20.77
C ASP A 166 -19.39 6.21 19.59
N THR A 167 -18.93 7.46 19.81
CA THR A 167 -18.83 8.45 18.72
C THR A 167 -17.77 8.04 17.70
N ALA A 168 -16.65 7.48 18.16
CA ALA A 168 -15.59 6.98 17.28
C ALA A 168 -16.09 5.82 16.41
N ARG A 169 -16.80 4.85 17.02
CA ARG A 169 -17.38 3.73 16.27
C ARG A 169 -18.36 4.22 15.21
N ALA A 170 -19.28 5.11 15.56
CA ALA A 170 -20.24 5.66 14.61
C ALA A 170 -19.54 6.41 13.45
N ALA A 171 -18.54 7.24 13.73
CA ALA A 171 -17.77 7.93 12.70
C ALA A 171 -16.99 6.97 11.81
N CYS A 172 -16.33 5.96 12.38
CA CYS A 172 -15.61 4.93 11.64
C CYS A 172 -16.53 4.10 10.74
N GLU A 173 -17.74 3.77 11.19
CA GLU A 173 -18.76 3.09 10.38
C GLU A 173 -19.24 3.97 9.21
N GLU A 174 -19.44 5.28 9.46
CA GLU A 174 -19.82 6.24 8.41
C GLU A 174 -18.70 6.37 7.36
N TRP A 175 -17.46 6.60 7.82
CA TRP A 175 -16.31 6.78 6.93
C TRP A 175 -15.98 5.53 6.14
N THR A 176 -15.94 4.35 6.75
CA THR A 176 -15.63 3.12 6.00
C THR A 176 -16.70 2.83 4.96
N ARG A 177 -17.99 3.01 5.29
CA ARG A 177 -19.09 2.89 4.32
C ARG A 177 -18.96 3.88 3.18
N LYS A 178 -18.60 5.13 3.47
CA LYS A 178 -18.48 6.18 2.45
C LYS A 178 -17.22 6.03 1.59
N PHE A 179 -16.09 5.73 2.23
CA PHE A 179 -14.77 5.78 1.62
C PHE A 179 -14.51 4.52 0.81
N TRP A 180 -14.81 3.36 1.41
CA TRP A 180 -14.55 2.04 0.82
C TRP A 180 -15.75 1.52 0.02
N SER A 181 -16.90 2.21 0.07
CA SER A 181 -18.16 1.79 -0.56
C SER A 181 -18.63 0.40 -0.09
N ARG A 182 -18.18 -0.04 1.10
CA ARG A 182 -18.54 -1.32 1.73
C ARG A 182 -18.59 -1.19 3.25
N ALA A 183 -19.23 -2.14 3.90
CA ALA A 183 -19.11 -2.27 5.36
C ALA A 183 -17.70 -2.75 5.74
N ALA A 184 -17.14 -2.16 6.80
CA ALA A 184 -15.94 -2.66 7.45
C ALA A 184 -16.24 -3.92 8.28
N THR A 185 -15.25 -4.80 8.41
CA THR A 185 -15.34 -5.91 9.37
C THR A 185 -15.23 -5.38 10.82
N PRO A 186 -15.65 -6.15 11.83
CA PRO A 186 -15.51 -5.74 13.23
C PRO A 186 -14.07 -5.34 13.59
N GLU A 187 -13.08 -6.09 13.09
CA GLU A 187 -11.66 -5.84 13.36
C GLU A 187 -11.18 -4.53 12.71
N GLN A 188 -11.66 -4.23 11.51
CA GLN A 188 -11.37 -2.96 10.82
C GLN A 188 -11.97 -1.77 11.55
N LEU A 189 -13.19 -1.92 12.09
CA LEU A 189 -13.84 -0.89 12.90
C LEU A 189 -13.11 -0.66 14.22
N ASP A 190 -12.75 -1.73 14.92
CA ASP A 190 -12.06 -1.64 16.20
C ASP A 190 -10.67 -1.00 16.03
N ALA A 191 -9.96 -1.29 14.93
CA ALA A 191 -8.70 -0.61 14.59
C ALA A 191 -8.89 0.90 14.35
N CYS A 192 -9.94 1.29 13.62
CA CYS A 192 -10.27 2.71 13.42
C CYS A 192 -10.61 3.43 14.73
N VAL A 193 -11.38 2.76 15.61
CA VAL A 193 -11.73 3.28 16.94
C VAL A 193 -10.49 3.43 17.81
N ALA A 194 -9.59 2.45 17.81
CA ALA A 194 -8.32 2.52 18.53
C ALA A 194 -7.52 3.76 18.10
N VAL A 195 -7.37 4.01 16.80
CA VAL A 195 -6.67 5.22 16.31
C VAL A 195 -7.33 6.50 16.81
N ALA A 196 -8.67 6.58 16.81
CA ALA A 196 -9.39 7.77 17.28
C ALA A 196 -9.17 8.02 18.78
N LEU A 197 -9.04 6.97 19.59
CA LEU A 197 -8.88 7.09 21.04
C LEU A 197 -7.42 7.22 21.49
N GLU A 198 -6.50 6.51 20.83
CA GLU A 198 -5.13 6.28 21.28
C GLU A 198 -4.08 7.20 20.63
N THR A 199 -4.48 8.16 19.79
CA THR A 199 -3.61 9.27 19.34
C THR A 199 -3.38 10.26 20.49
N THR A 200 -2.66 9.78 21.52
CA THR A 200 -2.68 10.31 22.89
C THR A 200 -2.07 11.70 23.06
N SER A 201 -1.19 12.14 22.16
CA SER A 201 -0.58 13.48 22.26
C SER A 201 -1.40 14.59 21.62
N GLU A 202 -2.37 14.27 20.74
CA GLU A 202 -3.17 15.30 20.09
C GLU A 202 -4.32 15.75 21.01
N THR A 203 -4.29 17.02 21.41
CA THR A 203 -5.28 17.60 22.32
C THR A 203 -6.34 18.43 21.61
N VAL A 204 -6.16 18.73 20.31
CA VAL A 204 -7.13 19.50 19.52
C VAL A 204 -8.16 18.53 18.91
N PRO A 205 -9.45 18.58 19.31
CA PRO A 205 -10.40 17.54 18.94
C PRO A 205 -10.58 17.33 17.43
N PRO A 206 -10.76 18.38 16.60
CA PRO A 206 -10.84 18.20 15.14
C PRO A 206 -9.60 17.52 14.56
N ARG A 207 -8.42 17.86 15.07
CA ARG A 207 -7.16 17.29 14.59
C ARG A 207 -7.02 15.81 14.97
N ARG A 208 -7.49 15.42 16.16
CA ARG A 208 -7.56 14.02 16.58
C ARG A 208 -8.51 13.21 15.68
N TRP A 209 -9.68 13.75 15.37
CA TRP A 209 -10.59 13.15 14.40
C TRP A 209 -9.99 13.06 13.00
N ALA A 210 -9.21 14.06 12.59
CA ALA A 210 -8.53 14.06 11.30
C ALA A 210 -7.54 12.90 11.16
N TYR A 211 -6.80 12.54 12.22
CA TYR A 211 -5.92 11.36 12.19
C TYR A 211 -6.70 10.06 11.99
N ALA A 212 -7.83 9.88 12.70
CA ALA A 212 -8.66 8.69 12.51
C ALA A 212 -9.23 8.62 11.09
N CYS A 213 -9.77 9.72 10.57
CA CYS A 213 -10.28 9.83 9.20
C CYS A 213 -9.17 9.55 8.16
N ALA A 214 -7.98 10.10 8.37
CA ALA A 214 -6.82 9.88 7.50
C ALA A 214 -6.38 8.42 7.49
N SER A 215 -6.39 7.74 8.64
CA SER A 215 -6.09 6.30 8.71
C SER A 215 -7.07 5.46 7.89
N VAL A 216 -8.36 5.83 7.84
CA VAL A 216 -9.34 5.13 6.98
C VAL A 216 -9.07 5.38 5.50
N LEU A 217 -8.61 6.58 5.12
CA LEU A 217 -8.21 6.92 3.75
C LEU A 217 -6.84 6.35 3.35
N ALA A 218 -5.96 6.10 4.31
CA ALA A 218 -4.68 5.44 4.07
C ALA A 218 -4.79 3.90 4.13
N ALA A 219 -5.97 3.36 4.42
CA ALA A 219 -6.22 1.93 4.45
C ALA A 219 -6.41 1.37 3.04
N THR A 220 -6.18 0.07 2.90
CA THR A 220 -6.30 -0.66 1.62
C THR A 220 -7.72 -0.57 1.07
N GLY A 221 -8.75 -0.56 1.92
CA GLY A 221 -10.14 -0.36 1.49
C GLY A 221 -10.40 0.94 0.71
N PHE A 222 -9.54 1.95 0.82
CA PHE A 222 -9.60 3.16 0.00
C PHE A 222 -8.54 3.18 -1.10
N LEU A 223 -7.30 2.82 -0.78
CA LEU A 223 -6.17 2.96 -1.70
C LEU A 223 -6.14 1.93 -2.82
N THR A 224 -6.93 0.86 -2.71
CA THR A 224 -6.96 -0.19 -3.72
C THR A 224 -8.28 -0.24 -4.46
N PHE A 225 -8.26 -0.76 -5.69
CA PHE A 225 -9.47 -1.17 -6.41
C PHE A 225 -10.16 -2.35 -5.73
#